data_AF-A0A8T3TNH2-F1
#
_entry.id   AF-A0A8T3TNH2-F1
#
_cell.length_a   1.000
_cell.length_b   1.000
_cell.length_c   1.000
_cell.angle_alpha   90.00
_cell.angle_beta   90.00
_cell.angle_gamma   90.00
#
_symmetry.space_group_name_H-M   'P 1'
#
loop_
_entity.id
_entity.type
_entity.pdbx_description
1 polymer ?
#
loop_
_entity_poly.entity_id
_entity_poly.type
_entity_poly.pdbx_seq_one_letter_code
_entity_poly.pdbx_strand_id
1 'polypeptide(L)'
;MFKSLVRTFKGPSRDPRMAFISRPMPRDLPDEQVLDALDLALAADPNPAYLVETLAPALRQVTGRDLQVMDRSVRDVTGAFHRVQVMIRDGDVGRWPGYDAMSYPLIAPSAKAQETRAAIAADAAPGGPKPGWTPPPYSGRR
;
A
#
# COMPACT_ATOMS: atom_id res chain seq x y z
N MET A 1 -8.85 17.70 28.25
CA MET A 1 -9.32 16.79 29.32
C MET A 1 -10.47 15.86 28.90
N PHE A 2 -11.49 16.31 28.15
CA PHE A 2 -12.63 15.46 27.74
C PHE A 2 -12.30 14.29 26.78
N LYS A 3 -11.23 14.37 25.97
CA LYS A 3 -10.80 13.27 25.09
C LYS A 3 -10.33 12.02 25.84
N SER A 4 -9.77 12.19 27.05
CA SER A 4 -9.25 11.07 27.84
C SER A 4 -10.37 10.19 28.40
N LEU A 5 -11.49 10.78 28.81
CA LEU A 5 -12.58 10.06 29.47
C LEU A 5 -13.38 9.14 28.53
N VAL A 6 -13.52 9.52 27.25
CA VAL A 6 -14.17 8.68 26.22
C VAL A 6 -13.28 7.49 25.82
N ARG A 7 -11.95 7.70 25.82
CA ARG A 7 -10.91 6.68 25.55
C ARG A 7 -10.91 5.56 26.62
N THR A 8 -11.35 5.86 27.85
CA THR A 8 -11.41 4.87 28.95
C THR A 8 -12.64 3.95 28.88
N PHE A 9 -13.78 4.41 28.34
CA PHE A 9 -15.02 3.61 28.29
C PHE A 9 -15.17 2.78 27.01
N LYS A 10 -14.51 3.18 25.92
CA LYS A 10 -14.39 2.41 24.68
C LYS A 10 -12.91 2.24 24.42
N GLY A 11 -12.38 1.04 24.69
CA GLY A 11 -10.97 0.72 24.42
C GLY A 11 -10.56 1.10 22.98
N PRO A 12 -9.25 1.25 22.71
CA PRO A 12 -8.74 1.89 21.49
C PRO A 12 -9.27 1.26 20.20
N SER A 13 -9.62 -0.03 20.21
CA SER A 13 -10.23 -0.74 19.08
C SER A 13 -11.64 -0.27 18.70
N ARG A 14 -12.37 0.40 19.60
CA ARG A 14 -13.75 0.91 19.39
C ARG A 14 -13.78 2.41 19.06
N ASP A 15 -12.62 3.04 18.89
CA ASP A 15 -12.55 4.41 18.42
C ASP A 15 -13.10 4.50 16.98
N PRO A 16 -13.97 5.47 16.65
CA PRO A 16 -14.52 5.61 15.31
C PRO A 16 -13.45 5.77 14.22
N ARG A 17 -12.27 6.29 14.53
CA ARG A 17 -11.15 6.45 13.59
C ARG A 17 -10.55 5.11 13.17
N MET A 18 -10.65 4.09 14.02
CA MET A 18 -10.25 2.72 13.66
C MET A 18 -11.14 2.11 12.57
N ALA A 19 -12.29 2.70 12.25
CA ALA A 19 -13.14 2.25 11.13
C ALA A 19 -12.47 2.40 9.75
N PHE A 20 -11.52 3.35 9.64
CA PHE A 20 -10.70 3.53 8.45
C PHE A 20 -9.61 2.47 8.33
N ILE A 21 -9.27 1.74 9.39
CA ILE A 21 -8.22 0.72 9.37
C ILE A 21 -8.83 -0.66 9.14
N SER A 22 -8.39 -1.31 8.08
CA SER A 22 -8.73 -2.69 7.75
C SER A 22 -7.95 -3.66 8.64
N ARG A 23 -8.64 -4.68 9.18
CA ARG A 23 -8.04 -5.80 9.91
C ARG A 23 -7.74 -6.97 8.94
N PRO A 24 -6.74 -7.83 9.21
CA PRO A 24 -5.86 -7.85 10.39
C PRO A 24 -4.75 -6.79 10.34
N MET A 25 -4.29 -6.35 11.51
CA MET A 25 -3.10 -5.50 11.66
C MET A 25 -1.85 -6.35 11.94
N PRO A 26 -0.65 -5.78 11.72
CA PRO A 26 0.60 -6.37 12.21
C PRO A 26 0.50 -6.76 13.68
N ARG A 27 1.07 -7.92 14.05
CA ARG A 27 0.93 -8.52 15.40
C ARG A 27 1.45 -7.60 16.51
N ASP A 28 2.49 -6.81 16.21
CA ASP A 28 3.18 -5.95 17.17
C ASP A 28 2.84 -4.47 16.96
N LEU A 29 1.69 -4.17 16.36
CA LEU A 29 1.20 -2.80 16.19
C LEU A 29 0.00 -2.55 17.12
N PRO A 30 0.20 -1.95 18.30
CA PRO A 30 -0.88 -1.67 19.22
C PRO A 30 -1.81 -0.59 18.67
N ASP A 31 -3.11 -0.75 18.91
CA ASP A 31 -4.14 0.18 18.44
C ASP A 31 -3.89 1.64 18.86
N GLU A 32 -3.22 1.88 19.99
CA GLU A 32 -2.88 3.22 20.47
C GLU A 32 -1.89 3.95 19.55
N GLN A 33 -0.84 3.25 19.08
CA GLN A 33 0.12 3.83 18.14
C GLN A 33 -0.54 4.14 16.79
N VAL A 34 -1.53 3.33 16.40
CA VAL A 34 -2.32 3.58 15.17
C VAL A 34 -3.18 4.83 15.34
N LEU A 35 -3.80 5.02 16.49
CA LEU A 35 -4.59 6.22 16.78
C LEU A 35 -3.73 7.48 16.80
N ASP A 36 -2.55 7.41 17.41
CA ASP A 36 -1.62 8.54 17.45
C ASP A 36 -1.09 8.87 16.04
N ALA A 37 -0.83 7.85 15.21
CA ALA A 37 -0.47 8.04 13.81
C ALA A 37 -1.63 8.60 12.98
N LEU A 38 -2.87 8.17 13.23
CA LEU A 38 -4.07 8.73 12.60
C LEU A 38 -4.28 10.20 12.97
N ASP A 39 -3.98 10.59 14.22
CA ASP A 39 -4.05 11.98 14.63
C ASP A 39 -3.03 12.85 13.87
N LEU A 40 -1.80 12.36 13.66
CA LEU A 40 -0.80 13.04 12.85
C LEU A 40 -1.19 13.10 11.36
N ALA A 41 -1.67 11.99 10.81
CA ALA A 41 -2.07 11.88 9.41
C ALA A 41 -3.24 12.82 9.08
N LEU A 42 -4.26 12.87 9.94
CA LEU A 42 -5.43 13.73 9.77
C LEU A 42 -5.14 15.20 10.10
N ALA A 43 -4.11 15.49 10.88
CA ALA A 43 -3.61 16.85 11.06
C ALA A 43 -2.88 17.37 9.81
N ALA A 44 -2.21 16.48 9.07
CA ALA A 44 -1.56 16.81 7.79
C ALA A 44 -2.59 17.01 6.67
N ASP A 45 -3.57 16.09 6.55
CA ASP A 45 -4.72 16.25 5.66
C ASP A 45 -6.01 15.74 6.35
N PRO A 46 -6.99 16.62 6.62
CA PRO A 46 -8.26 16.21 7.25
C PRO A 46 -9.10 15.23 6.44
N ASN A 47 -8.86 15.10 5.13
CA ASN A 47 -9.63 14.22 4.26
C ASN A 47 -9.14 12.77 4.37
N PRO A 48 -9.99 11.84 4.86
CA PRO A 48 -9.59 10.45 5.07
C PRO A 48 -9.23 9.70 3.78
N ALA A 49 -9.64 10.19 2.60
CA ALA A 49 -9.26 9.59 1.31
C ALA A 49 -7.74 9.61 1.07
N TYR A 50 -7.01 10.56 1.65
CA TYR A 50 -5.56 10.69 1.51
C TYR A 50 -4.76 9.97 2.61
N LEU A 51 -5.42 9.19 3.46
CA LEU A 51 -4.75 8.41 4.51
C LEU A 51 -3.67 7.47 3.97
N VAL A 52 -3.79 7.00 2.73
CA VAL A 52 -2.76 6.15 2.11
C VAL A 52 -1.42 6.87 2.02
N GLU A 53 -1.45 8.18 1.76
CA GLU A 53 -0.25 9.01 1.59
C GLU A 53 0.24 9.58 2.92
N THR A 54 -0.68 9.98 3.80
CA THR A 54 -0.34 10.66 5.06
C THR A 54 -0.07 9.70 6.22
N LEU A 55 -0.63 8.48 6.20
CA LEU A 55 -0.51 7.55 7.33
C LEU A 55 0.84 6.84 7.37
N ALA A 56 1.45 6.52 6.22
CA ALA A 56 2.76 5.88 6.18
C ALA A 56 3.87 6.71 6.89
N PRO A 57 4.05 8.01 6.58
CA PRO A 57 5.04 8.82 7.30
C PRO A 57 4.66 9.02 8.79
N ALA A 58 3.37 9.12 9.12
CA ALA A 58 2.92 9.22 10.51
C ALA A 58 3.21 7.95 11.33
N LEU A 59 2.98 6.77 10.76
CA LEU A 59 3.31 5.49 11.38
C LEU A 59 4.81 5.37 11.62
N ARG A 60 5.64 5.79 10.67
CA ARG A 60 7.10 5.83 10.84
C ARG A 60 7.51 6.74 12.00
N GLN A 61 6.87 7.90 12.14
CA GLN A 61 7.17 8.84 13.22
C GLN A 61 6.80 8.29 14.61
N VAL A 62 5.66 7.59 14.73
CA VAL A 62 5.19 7.04 16.01
C VAL A 62 5.90 5.75 16.39
N THR A 63 6.13 4.86 15.42
CA THR A 63 6.60 3.49 15.67
C THR A 63 8.09 3.30 15.40
N GLY A 64 8.72 4.23 14.67
CA GLY A 64 10.09 4.07 14.17
C GLY A 64 10.24 2.99 13.09
N ARG A 65 9.15 2.39 12.62
CA ARG A 65 9.14 1.30 11.63
C ARG A 65 8.66 1.79 10.28
N ASP A 66 9.26 1.27 9.22
CA ASP A 66 8.75 1.45 7.85
C ASP A 66 7.60 0.44 7.61
N LEU A 67 6.39 0.85 8.01
CA LEU A 67 5.16 0.11 7.76
C LEU A 67 4.55 0.54 6.43
N GLN A 68 4.01 -0.42 5.68
CA GLN A 68 3.34 -0.13 4.42
C GLN A 68 1.85 0.12 4.65
N VAL A 69 1.31 1.13 3.96
CA VAL A 69 -0.11 1.46 3.96
C VAL A 69 -0.64 1.26 2.54
N MET A 70 -1.73 0.50 2.42
CA MET A 70 -2.38 0.22 1.14
C MET A 70 -3.82 0.71 1.16
N ASP A 71 -4.28 1.27 0.04
CA ASP A 71 -5.69 1.56 -0.13
C ASP A 71 -6.51 0.26 -0.22
N ARG A 72 -7.59 0.20 0.54
CA ARG A 72 -8.62 -0.83 0.48
C ARG A 72 -10.02 -0.21 0.42
N SER A 73 -10.11 1.04 -0.02
CA SER A 73 -11.38 1.71 -0.23
C SER A 73 -12.26 0.90 -1.19
N VAL A 74 -13.56 0.89 -0.90
CA VAL A 74 -14.55 0.22 -1.74
C VAL A 74 -15.53 1.28 -2.22
N ARG A 75 -15.76 1.31 -3.53
CA ARG A 75 -16.74 2.18 -4.16
C ARG A 75 -17.65 1.36 -5.06
N ASP A 76 -18.94 1.64 -5.03
CA ASP A 76 -19.88 1.13 -6.03
C ASP A 76 -19.77 1.92 -7.34
N VAL A 77 -20.27 1.33 -8.42
CA VAL A 77 -20.23 1.95 -9.77
C VAL A 77 -21.10 3.20 -9.84
N THR A 78 -22.20 3.23 -9.06
CA THR A 78 -23.15 4.35 -9.01
C THR A 78 -22.67 5.51 -8.13
N GLY A 79 -21.65 5.29 -7.30
CA GLY A 79 -21.12 6.26 -6.33
C GLY A 79 -21.97 6.47 -5.09
N ALA A 80 -23.05 5.70 -4.89
CA ALA A 80 -23.94 5.81 -3.74
C ALA A 80 -23.32 5.20 -2.46
N PHE A 81 -22.45 4.21 -2.63
CA PHE A 81 -21.70 3.57 -1.57
C PHE A 81 -20.20 3.81 -1.76
N HIS A 82 -19.62 4.51 -0.80
CA HIS A 82 -18.18 4.69 -0.71
C HIS A 82 -17.72 4.44 0.72
N ARG A 83 -16.74 3.57 0.88
CA ARG A 83 -16.14 3.26 2.17
C ARG A 83 -14.63 3.39 2.06
N VAL A 84 -14.07 4.44 2.67
CA VAL A 84 -12.62 4.62 2.79
C VAL A 84 -12.09 3.62 3.81
N GLN A 85 -11.14 2.80 3.40
CA GLN A 85 -10.39 1.91 4.28
C GLN A 85 -8.95 1.79 3.82
N VAL A 86 -8.02 1.72 4.76
CA VAL A 86 -6.60 1.48 4.51
C VAL A 86 -6.13 0.27 5.29
N MET A 87 -5.22 -0.49 4.72
CA MET A 87 -4.61 -1.66 5.34
C MET A 87 -3.15 -1.35 5.69
N ILE A 88 -2.76 -1.66 6.92
CA ILE A 88 -1.38 -1.54 7.39
C ILE A 88 -0.72 -2.91 7.33
N ARG A 89 0.50 -3.00 6.82
CA ARG A 89 1.27 -4.25 6.69
C ARG A 89 2.73 -4.08 7.13
N ASP A 90 3.32 -5.20 7.54
CA ASP A 90 4.75 -5.35 7.69
C ASP A 90 5.40 -5.58 6.32
N GLY A 91 6.15 -4.60 5.81
CA GLY A 91 7.01 -4.74 4.63
C GLY A 91 6.42 -4.35 3.28
N ASP A 92 7.30 -4.27 2.28
CA ASP A 92 7.00 -3.93 0.88
C ASP A 92 6.27 -5.07 0.14
N VAL A 93 5.31 -4.70 -0.73
CA VAL A 93 4.59 -5.58 -1.63
C VAL A 93 5.54 -6.57 -2.34
N GLY A 94 5.47 -7.85 -1.92
CA GLY A 94 6.10 -8.96 -2.64
C GLY A 94 6.72 -10.05 -1.78
N ARG A 95 7.02 -9.81 -0.50
CA ARG A 95 7.80 -10.76 0.30
C ARG A 95 7.21 -10.98 1.68
N TRP A 96 6.20 -11.84 1.74
CA TRP A 96 6.02 -12.64 2.96
C TRP A 96 7.34 -13.38 3.24
N PRO A 97 7.83 -13.53 4.48
CA PRO A 97 9.11 -14.18 4.74
C PRO A 97 9.24 -15.58 4.12
N GLY A 98 8.13 -16.33 4.06
CA GLY A 98 8.06 -17.63 3.38
C GLY A 98 7.92 -17.55 1.85
N TYR A 99 7.47 -16.41 1.31
CA TYR A 99 7.38 -16.13 -0.13
C TYR A 99 8.59 -15.37 -0.67
N ASP A 100 9.51 -14.93 0.18
CA ASP A 100 10.76 -14.30 -0.22
C ASP A 100 11.56 -15.24 -1.16
N ALA A 101 11.54 -16.53 -0.83
CA ALA A 101 12.07 -17.62 -1.65
C ALA A 101 11.26 -17.94 -2.93
N MET A 102 10.01 -17.48 -3.04
CA MET A 102 9.08 -17.78 -4.14
C MET A 102 8.78 -16.58 -5.04
N SER A 103 9.18 -15.37 -4.64
CA SER A 103 9.13 -14.19 -5.49
C SER A 103 9.98 -14.46 -6.73
N TYR A 104 9.41 -14.26 -7.93
CA TYR A 104 10.05 -14.61 -9.20
C TYR A 104 11.54 -14.23 -9.17
N PRO A 105 12.46 -15.12 -9.59
CA PRO A 105 13.90 -14.87 -9.52
C PRO A 105 14.35 -13.63 -10.32
N LEU A 106 13.46 -12.98 -11.08
CA LEU A 106 13.71 -11.71 -11.76
C LEU A 106 13.54 -10.47 -10.86
N ILE A 107 12.87 -10.58 -9.71
CA ILE A 107 12.60 -9.45 -8.80
C ILE A 107 13.60 -9.44 -7.65
N ALA A 108 14.04 -10.61 -7.18
CA ALA A 108 15.06 -10.70 -6.14
C ALA A 108 16.48 -10.60 -6.70
N PRO A 109 17.35 -9.73 -6.13
CA PRO A 109 18.76 -9.72 -6.50
C PRO A 109 19.38 -11.08 -6.12
N SER A 110 19.70 -11.88 -7.14
CA SER A 110 20.44 -13.14 -6.99
C SER A 110 21.40 -13.28 -8.17
N ALA A 111 22.45 -14.08 -8.03
CA ALA A 111 23.40 -14.34 -9.11
C ALA A 111 22.69 -14.83 -10.38
N LYS A 112 21.74 -15.77 -10.21
CA LYS A 112 20.91 -16.29 -11.30
C LYS A 112 20.01 -15.23 -11.94
N ALA A 113 19.49 -14.27 -11.16
CA ALA A 113 18.72 -13.14 -11.68
C ALA A 113 19.56 -12.25 -12.59
N GLN A 114 20.80 -11.97 -12.17
CA GLN A 114 21.74 -11.15 -12.92
C GLN A 114 22.18 -11.85 -14.21
N GLU A 115 22.48 -13.14 -14.14
CA GLU A 115 22.77 -13.96 -15.32
C GLU A 115 21.60 -13.95 -16.31
N THR A 116 20.37 -14.11 -15.82
CA THR A 116 19.18 -14.09 -16.68
C THR A 116 18.95 -12.72 -17.31
N ARG A 117 19.15 -11.62 -16.56
CA ARG A 117 19.07 -10.26 -17.11
C ARG A 117 20.16 -10.00 -18.14
N ALA A 118 21.38 -10.49 -17.90
CA ALA A 118 22.48 -10.40 -18.86
C ALA A 118 22.17 -11.20 -20.13
N ALA A 119 21.57 -12.39 -20.00
CA ALA A 119 21.13 -13.19 -21.13
C ALA A 119 20.01 -12.53 -21.93
N ILE A 120 18.99 -11.96 -21.26
CA ILE A 120 17.92 -11.20 -21.92
C ILE A 120 18.47 -9.95 -22.62
N ALA A 121 19.42 -9.24 -21.99
CA ALA A 121 20.07 -8.09 -22.61
C ALA A 121 20.94 -8.47 -23.82
N ALA A 122 21.57 -9.65 -23.78
CA ALA A 122 22.33 -10.19 -24.91
C ALA A 122 21.42 -10.67 -26.06
N ASP A 123 20.20 -11.14 -25.76
CA ASP A 123 19.21 -11.60 -26.72
C ASP A 123 18.26 -10.49 -27.21
N ALA A 124 18.33 -9.30 -26.60
CA ALA A 124 17.57 -8.13 -26.99
C ALA A 124 18.12 -7.51 -28.30
N ALA A 125 17.94 -8.21 -29.42
CA ALA A 125 17.92 -7.56 -30.71
C ALA A 125 16.76 -6.55 -30.74
N PRO A 126 16.91 -5.35 -31.33
CA PRO A 126 15.80 -4.42 -31.48
C PRO A 126 14.73 -5.10 -32.34
N GLY A 127 13.67 -5.56 -31.68
CA GLY A 127 12.50 -6.14 -32.32
C GLY A 127 11.81 -5.06 -33.14
N GLY A 128 12.22 -4.91 -34.40
CA GLY A 128 11.42 -4.21 -35.39
C GLY A 128 10.02 -4.83 -35.48
N PRO A 129 9.02 -4.09 -35.98
CA PRO A 129 7.67 -4.62 -36.14
C PRO A 129 7.72 -5.96 -36.88
N LYS A 130 6.95 -6.95 -36.37
CA LYS A 130 6.84 -8.27 -37.01
C LYS A 130 6.58 -8.10 -38.51
N PRO A 131 7.26 -8.85 -39.40
CA PRO A 131 7.01 -8.75 -40.84
C PRO A 131 5.52 -8.92 -41.15
N GLY A 132 4.91 -7.92 -41.79
CA GLY A 132 3.47 -7.92 -42.14
C GLY A 132 2.51 -7.37 -41.07
N TRP A 133 3.01 -6.88 -39.93
CA TRP A 133 2.17 -6.21 -38.94
C TRP A 133 2.15 -4.70 -39.17
N THR A 134 0.99 -4.16 -39.55
CA THR A 134 0.76 -2.72 -39.64
C THR A 134 -0.09 -2.29 -38.44
N PRO A 135 0.35 -1.33 -37.60
CA PRO A 135 -0.47 -0.83 -36.51
C PRO A 135 -1.76 -0.21 -37.07
N PRO A 136 -2.91 -0.41 -36.41
CA PRO A 136 -4.14 0.29 -36.79
C PRO A 136 -3.90 1.81 -36.70
N PRO A 137 -4.48 2.60 -37.61
CA PRO A 137 -4.29 4.04 -37.61
C PRO A 137 -4.70 4.63 -36.26
N TYR A 138 -3.81 5.42 -35.67
CA TYR A 138 -4.05 6.13 -34.42
C TYR A 138 -5.23 7.08 -34.60
N SER A 139 -6.42 6.69 -34.13
CA SER A 139 -7.58 7.58 -34.06
C SER A 139 -7.39 8.52 -32.87
N GLY A 140 -6.50 9.50 -33.01
CA GLY A 140 -6.33 10.58 -32.04
C GLY A 140 -7.65 11.34 -31.90
N ARG A 141 -8.46 11.01 -30.88
CA ARG A 141 -9.55 11.88 -30.46
C ARG A 141 -8.91 13.07 -29.76
N ARG A 142 -9.08 14.25 -30.34
CA ARG A 142 -8.93 15.54 -29.65
C ARG A 142 -10.06 15.73 -28.66
#